data_AF-I3TEU7-F1
#
_entry.id   AF-I3TEU7-F1
#
_cell.length_a   1.000
_cell.length_b   1.000
_cell.length_c   1.000
_cell.angle_alpha   90.00
_cell.angle_beta   90.00
_cell.angle_gamma   90.00
#
_symmetry.space_group_name_H-M   'P 1'
#
loop_
_entity.id
_entity.type
_entity.pdbx_description
1 polymer ?
#
loop_
_entity_poly.entity_id
_entity_poly.type
_entity_poly.pdbx_seq_one_letter_code
_entity_poly.pdbx_strand_id
1 'polypeptide(L)'
;MVVFTLDNVIEGISSFVKNVSFPAIVPVNFIPWNAATVTGRLAEELGVDGFIFLTRWEVANIVEESLQHIQKEINIKYIGDYKFQKSLLKDDIFENSFLIRNVLEVVRWHNKERAVVDLTMTTGELASATYYALKDLQLDNGPTYLTVVTTIPLQGVPAYPGNPRWLHKVHVYGSNRAGWSGVEVVTDPPKIIEWKGTRGIYIAISKLINSLSDRRIVEVFDGHKKESPQRDPDVVEFYVQDEIENERKRLVSVETSVGPDEETSKLLYNSWRTIYDVVSTKVREEGEARSIERILKQLQRLTGSADLVVSNIMSQELGLDSYKRTKLHVFIRHLREEYGNVAVIPDTNMFYQGLHMSLLKASIRNSSPWSPISNVDVYIPICAEAEVNGKIAATSSTSETLVERFSYIMALMANRVLQETKYHYKAKTLPAISQPCEASVAVESSNLQQKVVLLLTADRKAFNAWQTFNVCRGNIVCGYVDHDDSPLNTNTLYSKFYASIVLANVVFTTSLFTRVVVRSKKGSVVLNVNKLRGATAPSIAINRLEIKT
;
A
#
# COMPACT_ATOMS: atom_id res chain seq x y z
N MET A 1 -38.30 -22.92 -18.16
CA MET A 1 -37.83 -21.61 -17.65
C MET A 1 -38.36 -21.50 -16.23
N VAL A 2 -37.54 -21.78 -15.21
CA VAL A 2 -38.00 -21.76 -13.82
C VAL A 2 -38.07 -20.30 -13.37
N VAL A 3 -39.26 -19.83 -13.03
CA VAL A 3 -39.46 -18.48 -12.49
C VAL A 3 -39.03 -18.53 -11.02
N PHE A 4 -37.88 -17.93 -10.69
CA PHE A 4 -37.41 -17.86 -9.32
C PHE A 4 -38.15 -16.74 -8.56
N THR A 5 -38.92 -17.08 -7.52
CA THR A 5 -39.63 -16.14 -6.63
C THR A 5 -38.72 -15.64 -5.51
N LEU A 6 -39.13 -14.60 -4.78
CA LEU A 6 -38.44 -14.13 -3.56
C LEU A 6 -38.29 -15.26 -2.54
N ASP A 7 -39.24 -16.19 -2.51
CA ASP A 7 -39.23 -17.37 -1.65
C ASP A 7 -38.02 -18.27 -1.90
N ASN A 8 -37.61 -18.46 -3.16
CA ASN A 8 -36.46 -19.29 -3.51
C ASN A 8 -35.14 -18.68 -3.00
N VAL A 9 -35.03 -17.34 -2.99
CA VAL A 9 -33.83 -16.65 -2.49
C VAL A 9 -33.78 -16.74 -0.96
N ILE A 10 -34.92 -16.55 -0.30
CA ILE A 10 -35.04 -16.71 1.16
C ILE A 10 -34.76 -18.15 1.58
N GLU A 11 -35.24 -19.15 0.84
CA GLU A 11 -34.94 -20.56 1.09
C GLU A 11 -33.45 -20.88 0.92
N GLY A 12 -32.82 -20.31 -0.11
CA GLY A 12 -31.37 -20.41 -0.31
C GLY A 12 -30.55 -19.79 0.84
N ILE A 13 -30.93 -18.59 1.30
CA ILE A 13 -30.32 -17.93 2.47
C ILE A 13 -30.55 -18.76 3.73
N SER A 14 -31.77 -19.24 3.95
CA SER A 14 -32.15 -20.11 5.06
C SER A 14 -31.28 -21.38 5.11
N SER A 15 -31.06 -22.04 3.97
CA SER A 15 -30.16 -23.20 3.86
C SER A 15 -28.69 -22.84 4.12
N PHE A 16 -28.24 -21.65 3.69
CA PHE A 16 -26.89 -21.16 3.96
C PHE A 16 -26.66 -20.91 5.46
N VAL A 17 -27.61 -20.23 6.13
CA VAL A 17 -27.51 -19.84 7.55
C VAL A 17 -27.40 -21.07 8.46
N LYS A 18 -28.02 -22.20 8.11
CA LYS A 18 -27.88 -23.47 8.85
C LYS A 18 -26.43 -23.95 8.95
N ASN A 19 -25.57 -23.56 8.01
CA ASN A 19 -24.19 -24.04 7.87
C ASN A 19 -23.10 -23.09 8.39
N VAL A 20 -23.47 -21.98 9.05
CA VAL A 20 -22.56 -20.95 9.58
C VAL A 20 -22.91 -20.64 11.03
N SER A 21 -21.92 -20.27 11.86
CA SER A 21 -22.12 -20.03 13.29
C SER A 21 -22.40 -18.56 13.62
N PHE A 22 -21.73 -17.63 12.94
CA PHE A 22 -21.83 -16.19 13.15
C PHE A 22 -21.95 -15.46 11.80
N PRO A 23 -23.19 -15.31 11.28
CA PRO A 23 -23.43 -14.72 9.96
C PRO A 23 -23.37 -13.19 9.97
N ALA A 24 -22.96 -12.61 8.84
CA ALA A 24 -23.07 -11.19 8.52
C ALA A 24 -23.95 -10.98 7.28
N ILE A 25 -24.82 -9.97 7.33
CA ILE A 25 -25.58 -9.46 6.19
C ILE A 25 -24.83 -8.22 5.68
N VAL A 26 -24.51 -8.20 4.40
CA VAL A 26 -23.68 -7.17 3.77
C VAL A 26 -24.42 -6.61 2.55
N PRO A 27 -25.29 -5.59 2.74
CA PRO A 27 -25.83 -4.82 1.63
C PRO A 27 -24.74 -4.07 0.86
N VAL A 28 -24.80 -4.13 -0.48
CA VAL A 28 -23.84 -3.50 -1.38
C VAL A 28 -24.58 -2.71 -2.45
N ASN A 29 -24.61 -1.39 -2.29
CA ASN A 29 -25.04 -0.44 -3.33
C ASN A 29 -23.99 0.66 -3.59
N PHE A 30 -22.88 0.68 -2.84
CA PHE A 30 -21.83 1.68 -2.92
C PHE A 30 -20.45 1.02 -2.70
N ILE A 31 -19.42 1.40 -3.48
CA ILE A 31 -18.03 0.90 -3.35
C ILE A 31 -17.94 -0.66 -3.32
N PRO A 32 -18.47 -1.37 -4.34
CA PRO A 32 -18.53 -2.84 -4.32
C PRO A 32 -17.17 -3.54 -4.31
N TRP A 33 -16.10 -2.86 -4.75
CA TRP A 33 -14.74 -3.40 -4.73
C TRP A 33 -14.22 -3.65 -3.30
N ASN A 34 -14.82 -3.03 -2.27
CA ASN A 34 -14.42 -3.19 -0.87
C ASN A 34 -14.90 -4.50 -0.22
N ALA A 35 -15.66 -5.33 -0.92
CA ALA A 35 -16.25 -6.55 -0.37
C ALA A 35 -15.22 -7.46 0.31
N ALA A 36 -14.10 -7.78 -0.35
CA ALA A 36 -13.05 -8.59 0.25
C ALA A 36 -12.41 -7.96 1.50
N THR A 37 -12.26 -6.63 1.54
CA THR A 37 -11.70 -5.93 2.70
C THR A 37 -12.65 -6.01 3.89
N VAL A 38 -13.93 -5.70 3.68
CA VAL A 38 -14.97 -5.78 4.72
C VAL A 38 -15.05 -7.19 5.27
N THR A 39 -15.16 -8.17 4.38
CA THR A 39 -15.22 -9.58 4.73
C THR A 39 -14.00 -10.05 5.52
N GLY A 40 -12.79 -9.72 5.06
CA GLY A 40 -11.55 -10.09 5.76
C GLY A 40 -11.46 -9.46 7.14
N ARG A 41 -11.82 -8.19 7.27
CA ARG A 41 -11.83 -7.50 8.57
C ARG A 41 -12.89 -8.07 9.52
N LEU A 42 -14.13 -8.27 9.09
CA LEU A 42 -15.15 -8.82 9.98
C LEU A 42 -14.84 -10.26 10.40
N ALA A 43 -14.27 -11.08 9.50
CA ALA A 43 -13.81 -12.43 9.85
C ALA A 43 -12.65 -12.41 10.86
N GLU A 44 -11.61 -11.61 10.61
CA GLU A 44 -10.43 -11.51 11.49
C GLU A 44 -10.76 -10.87 12.84
N GLU A 45 -11.50 -9.76 12.84
CA GLU A 45 -11.68 -8.91 14.02
C GLU A 45 -12.86 -9.37 14.90
N LEU A 46 -13.98 -9.81 14.29
CA LEU A 46 -15.21 -10.20 14.99
C LEU A 46 -15.45 -11.72 15.02
N GLY A 47 -14.82 -12.47 14.11
CA GLY A 47 -15.01 -13.91 14.02
C GLY A 47 -16.18 -14.35 13.14
N VAL A 48 -16.64 -13.49 12.22
CA VAL A 48 -17.70 -13.82 11.27
C VAL A 48 -17.25 -14.93 10.33
N ASP A 49 -18.05 -15.99 10.19
CA ASP A 49 -17.73 -17.18 9.38
C ASP A 49 -18.66 -17.38 8.16
N GLY A 50 -19.73 -16.58 8.08
CA GLY A 50 -20.73 -16.61 7.00
C GLY A 50 -21.13 -15.22 6.52
N PHE A 51 -21.14 -14.98 5.21
CA PHE A 51 -21.50 -13.69 4.63
C PHE A 51 -22.66 -13.80 3.63
N ILE A 52 -23.69 -12.99 3.81
CA ILE A 52 -24.85 -12.89 2.93
C ILE A 52 -24.77 -11.53 2.22
N PHE A 53 -24.44 -11.54 0.94
CA PHE A 53 -24.36 -10.33 0.12
C PHE A 53 -25.72 -10.04 -0.52
N LEU A 54 -26.26 -8.86 -0.21
CA LEU A 54 -27.44 -8.31 -0.88
C LEU A 54 -26.93 -7.23 -1.82
N THR A 55 -27.14 -7.39 -3.12
CA THR A 55 -26.53 -6.52 -4.14
C THR A 55 -27.60 -5.80 -4.94
N ARG A 56 -27.21 -4.69 -5.59
CA ARG A 56 -27.88 -4.25 -6.81
C ARG A 56 -27.31 -4.98 -8.02
N TRP A 57 -28.07 -5.06 -9.11
CA TRP A 57 -27.64 -5.79 -10.30
C TRP A 57 -26.37 -5.19 -10.91
N GLU A 58 -26.20 -3.87 -10.85
CA GLU A 58 -25.08 -3.14 -11.46
C GLU A 58 -23.74 -3.47 -10.80
N VAL A 59 -23.76 -3.92 -9.54
CA VAL A 59 -22.55 -4.10 -8.73
C VAL A 59 -22.21 -5.57 -8.47
N ALA A 60 -23.12 -6.50 -8.81
CA ALA A 60 -22.98 -7.92 -8.51
C ALA A 60 -21.67 -8.54 -9.04
N ASN A 61 -21.32 -8.26 -10.30
CA ASN A 61 -20.09 -8.78 -10.91
C ASN A 61 -18.83 -8.28 -10.17
N ILE A 62 -18.80 -7.01 -9.77
CA ILE A 62 -17.65 -6.42 -9.06
C ILE A 62 -17.49 -7.05 -7.67
N VAL A 63 -18.61 -7.32 -6.98
CA VAL A 63 -18.60 -8.03 -5.69
C VAL A 63 -18.08 -9.45 -5.86
N GLU A 64 -18.57 -10.19 -6.84
CA GLU A 64 -18.13 -11.55 -7.11
C GLU A 64 -16.62 -11.62 -7.41
N GLU A 65 -16.13 -10.76 -8.30
CA GLU A 65 -14.71 -10.64 -8.61
C GLU A 65 -13.87 -10.28 -7.37
N SER A 66 -14.33 -9.33 -6.56
CA SER A 66 -13.65 -8.95 -5.31
C SER A 66 -13.52 -10.14 -4.36
N LEU A 67 -14.58 -10.93 -4.17
CA LEU A 67 -14.61 -12.04 -3.23
C LEU A 67 -13.74 -13.24 -3.66
N GLN A 68 -13.43 -13.40 -4.95
CA GLN A 68 -12.50 -14.44 -5.40
C GLN A 68 -11.10 -14.28 -4.80
N HIS A 69 -10.70 -13.05 -4.46
CA HIS A 69 -9.39 -12.79 -3.84
C HIS A 69 -9.29 -13.33 -2.42
N ILE A 70 -10.37 -13.27 -1.64
CA ILE A 70 -10.37 -13.68 -0.23
C ILE A 70 -10.59 -15.19 -0.04
N GLN A 71 -11.33 -15.84 -0.93
CA GLN A 71 -11.66 -17.27 -0.81
C GLN A 71 -10.43 -18.18 -0.82
N LYS A 72 -9.32 -17.73 -1.43
CA LYS A 72 -8.03 -18.46 -1.42
C LYS A 72 -7.22 -18.23 -0.15
N GLU A 73 -7.52 -17.19 0.61
CA GLU A 73 -6.73 -16.72 1.75
C GLU A 73 -7.40 -16.96 3.10
N ILE A 74 -8.74 -17.02 3.15
CA ILE A 74 -9.51 -17.25 4.37
C ILE A 74 -10.60 -18.29 4.11
N ASN A 75 -10.73 -19.26 5.02
CA ASN A 75 -11.79 -20.26 5.00
C ASN A 75 -13.12 -19.68 5.51
N ILE A 76 -13.79 -18.89 4.67
CA ILE A 76 -15.11 -18.29 4.95
C ILE A 76 -16.16 -18.81 3.96
N LYS A 77 -17.42 -18.82 4.38
CA LYS A 77 -18.56 -19.12 3.51
C LYS A 77 -19.25 -17.82 3.11
N TYR A 78 -19.66 -17.71 1.84
CA TYR A 78 -20.50 -16.60 1.42
C TYR A 78 -21.56 -17.03 0.40
N ILE A 79 -22.67 -16.31 0.40
CA ILE A 79 -23.72 -16.40 -0.61
C ILE A 79 -24.08 -14.99 -1.08
N GLY A 80 -24.25 -14.84 -2.39
CA GLY A 80 -24.73 -13.60 -2.99
C GLY A 80 -26.11 -13.83 -3.57
N ASP A 81 -27.00 -12.87 -3.38
CA ASP A 81 -28.35 -12.90 -3.96
C ASP A 81 -28.33 -13.06 -5.50
N TYR A 82 -27.37 -12.43 -6.16
CA TYR A 82 -27.14 -12.51 -7.61
C TYR A 82 -26.94 -13.95 -8.12
N LYS A 83 -26.54 -14.91 -7.26
CA LYS A 83 -26.44 -16.34 -7.63
C LYS A 83 -27.80 -16.97 -7.91
N PHE A 84 -28.90 -16.34 -7.51
CA PHE A 84 -30.27 -16.74 -7.80
C PHE A 84 -30.89 -15.99 -8.99
N GLN A 85 -30.04 -15.46 -9.89
CA GLN A 85 -30.43 -14.66 -11.07
C GLN A 85 -31.24 -13.40 -10.73
N LYS A 86 -31.16 -12.92 -9.49
CA LYS A 86 -31.80 -11.70 -9.00
C LYS A 86 -30.90 -10.99 -7.99
N SER A 87 -30.75 -9.68 -8.17
CA SER A 87 -30.22 -8.78 -7.15
C SER A 87 -31.41 -8.18 -6.39
N LEU A 88 -31.38 -8.24 -5.07
CA LEU A 88 -32.52 -7.91 -4.22
C LEU A 88 -32.58 -6.43 -3.84
N LEU A 89 -31.43 -5.73 -3.81
CA LEU A 89 -31.44 -4.30 -3.53
C LEU A 89 -31.99 -3.52 -4.72
N LYS A 90 -32.87 -2.56 -4.42
CA LYS A 90 -33.54 -1.66 -5.36
C LYS A 90 -33.06 -0.22 -5.19
N ASP A 91 -33.63 0.70 -5.96
CA ASP A 91 -33.37 2.14 -5.80
C ASP A 91 -33.99 2.73 -4.52
N ASP A 92 -35.09 2.14 -4.04
CA ASP A 92 -35.80 2.64 -2.86
C ASP A 92 -35.11 2.24 -1.55
N ILE A 93 -34.73 3.25 -0.75
CA ILE A 93 -33.97 3.08 0.50
C ILE A 93 -34.83 2.41 1.60
N PHE A 94 -36.13 2.69 1.65
CA PHE A 94 -37.02 2.10 2.65
C PHE A 94 -37.31 0.64 2.32
N GLU A 95 -37.58 0.30 1.06
CA GLU A 95 -37.74 -1.10 0.65
C GLU A 95 -36.48 -1.92 0.98
N ASN A 96 -35.30 -1.35 0.75
CA ASN A 96 -34.03 -1.99 1.07
C ASN A 96 -33.84 -2.18 2.59
N SER A 97 -34.19 -1.20 3.42
CA SER A 97 -34.08 -1.34 4.88
C SER A 97 -35.03 -2.40 5.43
N PHE A 98 -36.26 -2.48 4.90
CA PHE A 98 -37.20 -3.57 5.21
C PHE A 98 -36.70 -4.94 4.74
N LEU A 99 -36.10 -5.01 3.55
CA LEU A 99 -35.48 -6.24 3.06
C LEU A 99 -34.38 -6.74 4.00
N ILE A 100 -33.44 -5.86 4.39
CA ILE A 100 -32.34 -6.21 5.31
C ILE A 100 -32.90 -6.72 6.64
N ARG A 101 -33.93 -6.05 7.16
CA ARG A 101 -34.66 -6.50 8.34
C ARG A 101 -35.26 -7.89 8.17
N ASN A 102 -35.97 -8.16 7.07
CA ASN A 102 -36.59 -9.47 6.82
C ASN A 102 -35.54 -10.59 6.73
N VAL A 103 -34.41 -10.33 6.07
CA VAL A 103 -33.29 -11.28 6.00
C VAL A 103 -32.70 -11.53 7.39
N LEU A 104 -32.57 -10.50 8.23
CA LEU A 104 -32.12 -10.65 9.61
C LEU A 104 -33.08 -11.49 10.45
N GLU A 105 -34.39 -11.34 10.28
CA GLU A 105 -35.40 -12.15 10.96
C GLU A 105 -35.27 -13.64 10.55
N VAL A 106 -35.02 -13.94 9.27
CA VAL A 106 -34.70 -15.31 8.79
C VAL A 106 -33.43 -15.85 9.44
N VAL A 107 -32.38 -15.02 9.55
CA VAL A 107 -31.13 -15.40 10.23
C VAL A 107 -31.38 -15.75 11.70
N ARG A 108 -32.19 -14.95 12.40
CA ARG A 108 -32.56 -15.18 13.81
C ARG A 108 -33.43 -16.43 13.98
N TRP A 109 -34.32 -16.74 13.03
CA TRP A 109 -35.20 -17.91 13.11
C TRP A 109 -34.43 -19.23 13.18
N HIS A 110 -33.26 -19.35 12.55
CA HIS A 110 -32.37 -20.52 12.67
C HIS A 110 -31.54 -20.53 13.96
N ASN A 111 -32.05 -19.89 15.01
CA ASN A 111 -31.53 -19.85 16.38
C ASN A 111 -30.06 -19.42 16.46
N LYS A 112 -29.69 -18.37 15.71
CA LYS A 112 -28.35 -17.78 15.78
C LYS A 112 -28.31 -16.75 16.89
N GLU A 113 -27.56 -17.09 17.93
CA GLU A 113 -27.33 -16.24 19.10
C GLU A 113 -26.60 -14.94 18.78
N ARG A 114 -26.09 -14.71 17.55
CA ARG A 114 -25.40 -13.47 17.11
C ARG A 114 -25.49 -13.27 15.60
N ALA A 115 -25.64 -12.03 15.13
CA ALA A 115 -25.55 -11.67 13.71
C ALA A 115 -24.94 -10.27 13.51
N VAL A 116 -24.27 -10.05 12.39
CA VAL A 116 -23.74 -8.73 11.99
C VAL A 116 -24.54 -8.18 10.81
N VAL A 117 -24.78 -6.87 10.80
CA VAL A 117 -25.22 -6.14 9.61
C VAL A 117 -24.16 -5.09 9.31
N ASP A 118 -23.43 -5.27 8.21
CA ASP A 118 -22.37 -4.35 7.82
C ASP A 118 -22.87 -3.31 6.82
N LEU A 119 -22.66 -2.04 7.14
CA LEU A 119 -23.16 -0.91 6.36
C LEU A 119 -22.04 -0.19 5.59
N THR A 120 -20.83 -0.76 5.56
CA THR A 120 -19.64 -0.12 4.95
C THR A 120 -19.84 0.22 3.48
N MET A 121 -20.48 -0.69 2.74
CA MET A 121 -20.70 -0.59 1.29
C MET A 121 -22.10 -0.07 0.94
N THR A 122 -22.66 0.74 1.85
CA THR A 122 -23.94 1.40 1.65
C THR A 122 -23.79 2.91 1.50
N THR A 123 -24.75 3.55 0.82
CA THR A 123 -24.88 5.01 0.88
C THR A 123 -25.24 5.46 2.30
N GLY A 124 -24.87 6.69 2.68
CA GLY A 124 -25.13 7.20 4.04
C GLY A 124 -26.62 7.22 4.39
N GLU A 125 -27.48 7.43 3.40
CA GLU A 125 -28.93 7.40 3.54
C GLU A 125 -29.43 5.97 3.83
N LEU A 126 -28.93 4.97 3.10
CA LEU A 126 -29.30 3.58 3.34
C LEU A 126 -28.75 3.06 4.67
N ALA A 127 -27.51 3.42 5.04
CA ALA A 127 -26.95 3.11 6.34
C ALA A 127 -27.84 3.66 7.47
N SER A 128 -28.25 4.92 7.35
CA SER A 128 -29.11 5.60 8.34
C SER A 128 -30.49 4.96 8.42
N ALA A 129 -31.17 4.74 7.29
CA ALA A 129 -32.49 4.11 7.25
C ALA A 129 -32.46 2.68 7.81
N THR A 130 -31.41 1.91 7.50
CA THR A 130 -31.22 0.56 8.03
C THR A 130 -30.95 0.59 9.54
N TYR A 131 -30.12 1.51 10.02
CA TYR A 131 -29.90 1.70 11.46
C TYR A 131 -31.22 1.96 12.20
N TYR A 132 -32.06 2.87 11.68
CA TYR A 132 -33.37 3.15 12.28
C TYR A 132 -34.34 1.97 12.19
N ALA A 133 -34.41 1.29 11.04
CA ALA A 133 -35.28 0.12 10.85
C ALA A 133 -34.92 -1.04 11.79
N LEU A 134 -33.66 -1.15 12.19
CA LEU A 134 -33.16 -2.19 13.09
C LEU A 134 -33.15 -1.77 14.57
N LYS A 135 -33.30 -0.47 14.86
CA LYS A 135 -33.32 0.06 16.23
C LYS A 135 -34.42 -0.60 17.09
N ASP A 136 -35.60 -0.82 16.50
CA ASP A 136 -36.77 -1.42 17.17
C ASP A 136 -36.69 -2.95 17.32
N LEU A 137 -35.78 -3.62 16.59
CA LEU A 137 -35.50 -5.06 16.69
C LEU A 137 -34.61 -5.44 17.89
N GLN A 138 -34.58 -4.55 18.89
CA GLN A 138 -33.83 -4.59 20.14
C GLN A 138 -32.31 -4.56 19.94
N LEU A 139 -31.76 -3.34 19.80
CA LEU A 139 -30.36 -3.08 20.17
C LEU A 139 -30.13 -3.27 21.69
N ASP A 140 -31.17 -3.21 22.52
CA ASP A 140 -31.03 -3.29 24.00
C ASP A 140 -31.08 -4.71 24.58
N ASN A 141 -31.48 -5.73 23.82
CA ASN A 141 -31.52 -7.14 24.28
C ASN A 141 -31.22 -8.17 23.17
N GLY A 142 -30.97 -7.73 21.94
CA GLY A 142 -30.68 -8.58 20.80
C GLY A 142 -29.19 -8.65 20.45
N PRO A 143 -28.68 -9.79 19.97
CA PRO A 143 -27.27 -9.98 19.66
C PRO A 143 -26.92 -9.58 18.20
N THR A 144 -27.53 -8.49 17.73
CA THR A 144 -27.26 -7.95 16.39
C THR A 144 -26.31 -6.77 16.49
N TYR A 145 -25.23 -6.83 15.72
CA TYR A 145 -24.19 -5.82 15.68
C TYR A 145 -24.27 -5.06 14.36
N LEU A 146 -24.33 -3.74 14.43
CA LEU A 146 -24.17 -2.90 13.24
C LEU A 146 -22.70 -2.56 13.08
N THR A 147 -22.14 -2.79 11.90
CA THR A 147 -20.72 -2.56 11.66
C THR A 147 -20.47 -1.59 10.52
N VAL A 148 -19.38 -0.83 10.66
CA VAL A 148 -18.80 -0.03 9.59
C VAL A 148 -17.29 -0.25 9.63
N VAL A 149 -16.72 -0.72 8.53
CA VAL A 149 -15.28 -0.85 8.36
C VAL A 149 -14.78 0.42 7.70
N THR A 150 -14.16 1.31 8.47
CA THR A 150 -13.42 2.43 7.88
C THR A 150 -12.29 1.84 7.06
N THR A 151 -12.22 2.21 5.79
CA THR A 151 -11.13 1.83 4.88
C THR A 151 -10.61 3.12 4.25
N ILE A 152 -9.34 3.13 3.85
CA ILE A 152 -8.84 4.20 2.99
C ILE A 152 -9.53 4.07 1.62
N PRO A 153 -10.45 4.99 1.25
CA PRO A 153 -11.29 4.85 0.07
C PRO A 153 -10.49 5.29 -1.17
N LEU A 154 -9.57 4.44 -1.60
CA LEU A 154 -8.74 4.66 -2.77
C LEU A 154 -9.11 3.60 -3.82
N GLN A 155 -9.57 4.04 -4.98
CA GLN A 155 -9.76 3.12 -6.12
C GLN A 155 -8.41 2.47 -6.43
N GLY A 156 -8.39 1.19 -6.80
CA GLY A 156 -7.14 0.50 -7.12
C GLY A 156 -6.26 0.09 -5.94
N VAL A 157 -6.61 0.44 -4.69
CA VAL A 157 -6.06 -0.29 -3.53
C VAL A 157 -6.60 -1.71 -3.60
N PRO A 158 -5.73 -2.74 -3.63
CA PRO A 158 -6.20 -4.10 -3.67
C PRO A 158 -7.06 -4.40 -2.43
N ALA A 159 -8.20 -5.06 -2.64
CA ALA A 159 -9.05 -5.55 -1.58
C ALA A 159 -8.55 -6.95 -1.17
N TYR A 160 -7.79 -7.04 -0.07
CA TYR A 160 -7.23 -8.31 0.39
C TYR A 160 -6.99 -8.32 1.91
N PRO A 161 -7.02 -9.51 2.54
CA PRO A 161 -6.73 -9.72 3.97
C PRO A 161 -5.36 -9.23 4.43
N GLY A 162 -4.40 -9.17 3.51
CA GLY A 162 -3.04 -8.76 3.81
C GLY A 162 -2.82 -7.25 3.95
N ASN A 163 -3.83 -6.38 3.81
CA ASN A 163 -3.64 -4.95 4.08
C ASN A 163 -3.33 -4.73 5.57
N PRO A 164 -2.41 -3.82 5.94
CA PRO A 164 -2.13 -3.50 7.33
C PRO A 164 -3.42 -3.18 8.07
N ARG A 165 -3.60 -3.82 9.23
CA ARG A 165 -4.82 -3.65 10.01
C ARG A 165 -5.11 -2.18 10.29
N TRP A 166 -4.13 -1.36 10.67
CA TRP A 166 -4.31 0.07 11.01
C TRP A 166 -4.84 0.97 9.89
N LEU A 167 -4.82 0.54 8.63
CA LEU A 167 -5.43 1.27 7.53
C LEU A 167 -6.95 1.04 7.46
N HIS A 168 -7.41 0.10 8.27
CA HIS A 168 -8.79 -0.29 8.40
C HIS A 168 -9.21 -0.23 9.87
N LYS A 169 -10.47 0.08 10.12
CA LYS A 169 -10.97 0.07 11.49
C LYS A 169 -12.39 -0.44 11.52
N VAL A 170 -12.63 -1.45 12.34
CA VAL A 170 -13.98 -1.99 12.48
C VAL A 170 -14.68 -1.21 13.57
N HIS A 171 -15.72 -0.49 13.22
CA HIS A 171 -16.61 0.17 14.17
C HIS A 171 -17.81 -0.75 14.37
N VAL A 172 -18.15 -1.01 15.62
CA VAL A 172 -19.33 -1.78 16.00
C VAL A 172 -20.24 -0.90 16.83
N TYR A 173 -21.52 -0.85 16.47
CA TYR A 173 -22.55 -0.08 17.16
C TYR A 173 -23.52 -1.03 17.87
N GLY A 174 -23.77 -0.78 19.16
CA GLY A 174 -24.68 -1.57 20.01
C GLY A 174 -24.23 -1.69 21.47
N SER A 175 -25.16 -2.01 22.37
CA SER A 175 -24.98 -1.94 23.84
C SER A 175 -24.43 -3.22 24.50
N ASN A 176 -24.37 -4.34 23.78
CA ASN A 176 -23.94 -5.63 24.35
C ASN A 176 -22.50 -6.02 23.99
N ARG A 177 -21.65 -6.12 25.02
CA ARG A 177 -20.28 -6.64 24.95
C ARG A 177 -20.29 -8.13 24.63
N ALA A 178 -20.14 -8.51 23.37
CA ALA A 178 -19.85 -9.91 23.06
C ALA A 178 -18.36 -10.22 23.28
N GLY A 179 -18.09 -11.39 23.86
CA GLY A 179 -16.79 -12.04 23.77
C GLY A 179 -16.55 -12.47 22.32
N TRP A 180 -16.07 -11.56 21.47
CA TRP A 180 -15.68 -11.87 20.10
C TRP A 180 -14.35 -12.59 20.10
N SER A 181 -14.34 -13.89 19.88
CA SER A 181 -13.13 -14.61 19.50
C SER A 181 -12.95 -14.49 17.99
N GLY A 182 -12.19 -13.47 17.55
CA GLY A 182 -11.81 -13.35 16.14
C GLY A 182 -11.23 -14.67 15.64
N VAL A 183 -11.64 -15.14 14.45
CA VAL A 183 -11.25 -16.46 13.94
C VAL A 183 -9.74 -16.51 13.79
N GLU A 184 -9.12 -17.67 14.05
CA GLU A 184 -7.75 -17.91 13.66
C GLU A 184 -7.60 -17.93 12.14
N VAL A 185 -7.55 -16.74 11.55
CA VAL A 185 -7.09 -16.58 10.18
C VAL A 185 -5.60 -16.88 10.20
N VAL A 186 -5.28 -18.13 9.87
CA VAL A 186 -3.92 -18.62 9.69
C VAL A 186 -3.34 -17.92 8.46
N THR A 187 -2.80 -16.72 8.65
CA THR A 187 -1.77 -16.23 7.73
C THR A 187 -0.45 -16.56 8.40
N ASP A 188 0.06 -17.77 8.17
CA ASP A 188 1.48 -17.98 8.41
C ASP A 188 2.26 -16.87 7.70
N PRO A 189 3.31 -16.33 8.33
CA PRO A 189 4.14 -15.34 7.67
C PRO A 189 4.61 -15.92 6.33
N PRO A 190 4.64 -15.12 5.26
CA PRO A 190 5.10 -15.61 3.97
C PRO A 190 6.51 -16.18 4.13
N LYS A 191 6.77 -17.40 3.65
CA LYS A 191 8.11 -18.01 3.78
C LYS A 191 9.16 -17.25 2.96
N ILE A 192 8.75 -16.71 1.82
CA ILE A 192 9.59 -15.94 0.91
C ILE A 192 8.81 -14.71 0.46
N ILE A 193 9.48 -13.56 0.46
CA ILE A 193 9.00 -12.35 -0.21
C ILE A 193 9.91 -12.07 -1.39
N GLU A 194 9.35 -12.09 -2.59
CA GLU A 194 10.03 -11.75 -3.84
C GLU A 194 9.59 -10.36 -4.30
N TRP A 195 10.49 -9.61 -4.92
CA TRP A 195 10.13 -8.34 -5.53
C TRP A 195 9.12 -8.54 -6.66
N LYS A 196 7.90 -8.06 -6.43
CA LYS A 196 6.80 -8.02 -7.40
C LYS A 196 6.27 -6.59 -7.56
N GLY A 197 7.19 -5.61 -7.50
CA GLY A 197 6.89 -4.19 -7.40
C GLY A 197 6.55 -3.75 -5.98
N THR A 198 6.56 -2.43 -5.73
CA THR A 198 6.26 -1.84 -4.42
C THR A 198 4.89 -2.29 -3.88
N ARG A 199 3.89 -2.49 -4.76
CA ARG A 199 2.59 -3.08 -4.41
C ARG A 199 2.72 -4.47 -3.81
N GLY A 200 3.49 -5.35 -4.46
CA GLY A 200 3.71 -6.73 -4.00
C GLY A 200 4.48 -6.79 -2.68
N ILE A 201 5.48 -5.92 -2.52
CA ILE A 201 6.23 -5.78 -1.26
C ILE A 201 5.32 -5.30 -0.14
N TYR A 202 4.53 -4.25 -0.39
CA TYR A 202 3.54 -3.75 0.56
C TYR A 202 2.57 -4.85 0.99
N ILE A 203 1.99 -5.61 0.05
CA ILE A 203 1.13 -6.76 0.34
C ILE A 203 1.83 -7.77 1.26
N ALA A 204 3.04 -8.18 0.91
CA ALA A 204 3.73 -9.27 1.59
C ALA A 204 4.22 -8.88 3.00
N ILE A 205 4.76 -7.67 3.16
CA ILE A 205 5.19 -7.16 4.47
C ILE A 205 3.98 -6.89 5.37
N SER A 206 2.87 -6.42 4.80
CA SER A 206 1.64 -6.23 5.57
C SER A 206 1.05 -7.55 6.04
N LYS A 207 1.10 -8.62 5.23
CA LYS A 207 0.79 -9.99 5.69
C LYS A 207 1.70 -10.45 6.83
N LEU A 208 3.01 -10.20 6.72
CA LEU A 208 3.96 -10.50 7.78
C LEU A 208 3.59 -9.77 9.08
N ILE A 209 3.36 -8.46 9.03
CA ILE A 209 2.97 -7.67 10.20
C ILE A 209 1.65 -8.16 10.80
N ASN A 210 0.65 -8.40 9.95
CA ASN A 210 -0.65 -8.92 10.40
C ASN A 210 -0.52 -10.29 11.09
N SER A 211 0.37 -11.17 10.60
CA SER A 211 0.64 -12.49 11.21
C SER A 211 1.30 -12.40 12.59
N LEU A 212 2.01 -11.30 12.85
CA LEU A 212 2.73 -11.05 14.11
C LEU A 212 1.94 -10.14 15.06
N SER A 213 0.89 -9.48 14.57
CA SER A 213 0.06 -8.60 15.36
C SER A 213 -1.13 -9.29 16.03
N ASP A 214 -1.55 -8.76 17.16
CA ASP A 214 -2.80 -9.07 17.82
C ASP A 214 -4.01 -8.67 16.97
N ARG A 215 -5.08 -9.44 17.13
CA ARG A 215 -6.38 -9.12 16.53
C ARG A 215 -7.06 -8.03 17.34
N ARG A 216 -8.00 -7.34 16.71
CA ARG A 216 -9.03 -6.42 17.22
C ARG A 216 -8.63 -4.95 17.19
N ILE A 217 -8.61 -4.39 15.98
CA ILE A 217 -8.77 -2.93 15.78
C ILE A 217 -10.27 -2.61 15.70
N VAL A 218 -10.98 -2.97 16.78
CA VAL A 218 -12.43 -2.76 16.90
C VAL A 218 -12.71 -1.60 17.84
N GLU A 219 -13.51 -0.65 17.39
CA GLU A 219 -14.08 0.41 18.23
C GLU A 219 -15.56 0.13 18.46
N VAL A 220 -15.98 0.14 19.72
CA VAL A 220 -17.38 -0.08 20.09
C VAL A 220 -18.02 1.27 20.42
N PHE A 221 -19.20 1.51 19.86
CA PHE A 221 -20.03 2.67 20.12
C PHE A 221 -21.31 2.22 20.80
N ASP A 222 -21.43 2.59 22.07
CA ASP A 222 -22.63 2.37 22.87
C ASP A 222 -23.24 3.72 23.24
N GLY A 223 -24.38 4.05 22.63
CA GLY A 223 -25.00 5.38 22.72
C GLY A 223 -24.02 6.50 22.31
N HIS A 224 -23.65 7.34 23.27
CA HIS A 224 -22.69 8.44 23.08
C HIS A 224 -21.25 8.11 23.51
N LYS A 225 -21.01 6.90 24.04
CA LYS A 225 -19.70 6.53 24.58
C LYS A 225 -18.92 5.73 23.55
N LYS A 226 -17.73 6.22 23.23
CA LYS A 226 -16.73 5.50 22.46
C LYS A 226 -15.88 4.65 23.40
N GLU A 227 -15.99 3.33 23.29
CA GLU A 227 -15.12 2.40 23.98
C GLU A 227 -14.12 1.80 22.98
N SER A 228 -12.86 2.24 23.06
CA SER A 228 -11.74 1.48 22.51
C SER A 228 -11.34 0.47 23.58
N PRO A 229 -11.21 -0.84 23.27
CA PRO A 229 -10.76 -1.79 24.28
C PRO A 229 -9.40 -1.32 24.81
N GLN A 230 -9.30 -1.09 26.12
CA GLN A 230 -8.02 -0.82 26.78
C GLN A 230 -7.12 -2.03 26.51
N ARG A 231 -6.07 -1.81 25.72
CA ARG A 231 -5.10 -2.83 25.36
C ARG A 231 -3.74 -2.22 25.47
N ASP A 232 -2.79 -3.02 25.93
CA ASP A 232 -1.40 -2.69 25.75
C ASP A 232 -1.15 -2.53 24.25
N PRO A 233 -0.55 -1.42 23.80
CA PRO A 233 -0.26 -1.19 22.41
C PRO A 233 0.50 -2.40 21.84
N ASP A 234 -0.02 -2.95 20.74
CA ASP A 234 0.66 -4.02 20.03
C ASP A 234 1.59 -3.39 19.00
N VAL A 235 2.87 -3.34 19.39
CA VAL A 235 3.93 -2.71 18.61
C VAL A 235 4.69 -3.80 17.88
N VAL A 236 4.82 -3.62 16.57
CA VAL A 236 5.70 -4.44 15.74
C VAL A 236 6.98 -3.66 15.49
N GLU A 237 8.10 -4.24 15.90
CA GLU A 237 9.42 -3.60 15.89
C GLU A 237 10.36 -4.35 14.96
N PHE A 238 11.12 -3.59 14.18
CA PHE A 238 12.09 -4.08 13.24
C PHE A 238 13.47 -3.65 13.69
N TYR A 239 14.40 -4.59 13.77
CA TYR A 239 15.76 -4.38 14.23
C TYR A 239 16.73 -4.83 13.15
N VAL A 240 17.74 -4.01 12.86
CA VAL A 240 18.93 -4.49 12.16
C VAL A 240 19.78 -5.22 13.18
N GLN A 241 20.20 -6.44 12.84
CA GLN A 241 21.07 -7.23 13.70
C GLN A 241 22.53 -7.02 13.32
N ASP A 242 23.36 -6.59 14.27
CA ASP A 242 24.80 -6.72 14.19
C ASP A 242 25.18 -8.15 14.59
N GLU A 243 25.87 -8.88 13.71
CA GLU A 243 26.30 -10.24 13.97
C GLU A 243 27.62 -10.30 14.78
N ILE A 244 28.38 -9.19 14.82
CA ILE A 244 29.67 -9.09 15.52
C ILE A 244 29.43 -8.72 16.98
N GLU A 245 28.65 -7.66 17.22
CA GLU A 245 28.39 -7.14 18.57
C GLU A 245 27.16 -7.78 19.23
N ASN A 246 26.40 -8.58 18.48
CA ASN A 246 25.08 -9.10 18.87
C ASN A 246 24.09 -7.99 19.30
N GLU A 247 24.40 -6.74 18.95
CA GLU A 247 23.59 -5.57 19.25
C GLU A 247 22.48 -5.44 18.20
N ARG A 248 21.31 -4.95 18.64
CA ARG A 248 20.14 -4.77 17.78
C ARG A 248 19.81 -3.30 17.72
N LYS A 249 20.01 -2.68 16.54
CA LYS A 249 19.65 -1.28 16.32
C LYS A 249 18.25 -1.21 15.72
N ARG A 250 17.36 -0.45 16.35
CA ARG A 250 15.96 -0.32 15.93
C ARG A 250 15.88 0.40 14.59
N LEU A 251 15.34 -0.27 13.58
CA LEU A 251 15.14 0.25 12.22
C LEU A 251 13.86 1.07 12.14
N VAL A 252 12.75 0.48 12.57
CA VAL A 252 11.41 1.08 12.56
C VAL A 252 10.53 0.37 13.59
N SER A 253 9.58 1.09 14.16
CA SER A 253 8.50 0.55 15.00
C SER A 253 7.17 1.11 14.51
N VAL A 254 6.12 0.31 14.61
CA VAL A 254 4.75 0.74 14.30
C VAL A 254 3.79 0.16 15.31
N GLU A 255 2.97 1.04 15.91
CA GLU A 255 1.83 0.59 16.70
C GLU A 255 0.73 0.15 15.74
N THR A 256 0.33 -1.12 15.82
CA THR A 256 -0.59 -1.72 14.86
C THR A 256 -2.00 -1.16 14.93
N SER A 257 -2.35 -0.43 16.00
CA SER A 257 -3.66 0.19 16.20
C SER A 257 -3.77 1.59 15.59
N VAL A 258 -2.63 2.28 15.44
CA VAL A 258 -2.53 3.69 14.99
C VAL A 258 -1.91 3.81 13.60
N GLY A 259 -1.06 2.86 13.23
CA GLY A 259 -0.23 2.88 12.04
C GLY A 259 0.96 3.83 12.17
N PRO A 260 1.65 4.13 11.06
CA PRO A 260 2.77 5.05 11.06
C PRO A 260 2.41 6.41 11.66
N ASP A 261 3.18 6.82 12.66
CA ASP A 261 3.07 8.10 13.34
C ASP A 261 4.33 8.96 13.09
N GLU A 262 4.51 10.01 13.88
CA GLU A 262 5.68 10.89 13.77
C GLU A 262 6.99 10.17 14.15
N GLU A 263 6.97 9.26 15.14
CA GLU A 263 8.14 8.47 15.52
C GLU A 263 8.51 7.48 14.42
N THR A 264 7.53 6.72 13.90
CA THR A 264 7.72 5.83 12.75
C THR A 264 8.33 6.60 11.59
N SER A 265 7.81 7.80 11.30
CA SER A 265 8.33 8.66 10.22
C SER A 265 9.79 9.06 10.43
N LYS A 266 10.16 9.49 11.65
CA LYS A 266 11.55 9.82 12.02
C LYS A 266 12.48 8.61 11.87
N LEU A 267 12.02 7.42 12.27
CA LEU A 267 12.78 6.17 12.11
C LEU A 267 12.95 5.79 10.64
N LEU A 268 11.89 5.89 9.83
CA LEU A 268 11.97 5.65 8.38
C LEU A 268 12.95 6.60 7.71
N TYR A 269 12.89 7.89 8.06
CA TYR A 269 13.83 8.89 7.57
C TYR A 269 15.26 8.55 7.96
N ASN A 270 15.53 8.21 9.22
CA ASN A 270 16.87 7.90 9.71
C ASN A 270 17.36 6.46 9.45
N SER A 271 16.54 5.61 8.82
CA SER A 271 16.85 4.19 8.59
C SER A 271 18.21 3.95 7.92
N TRP A 272 18.61 4.80 6.98
CA TRP A 272 19.92 4.70 6.32
C TRP A 272 21.08 4.82 7.31
N ARG A 273 20.95 5.66 8.34
CA ARG A 273 21.96 5.84 9.39
C ARG A 273 22.02 4.61 10.28
N THR A 274 20.86 4.08 10.67
CA THR A 274 20.78 2.82 11.42
C THR A 274 21.49 1.67 10.68
N ILE A 275 21.29 1.58 9.36
CA ILE A 275 21.95 0.56 8.53
C ILE A 275 23.45 0.85 8.45
N TYR A 276 23.83 2.10 8.23
CA TYR A 276 25.22 2.52 8.15
C TYR A 276 25.98 2.15 9.43
N ASP A 277 25.43 2.47 10.60
CA ASP A 277 26.05 2.23 11.90
C ASP A 277 26.25 0.74 12.22
N VAL A 278 25.59 -0.18 11.50
CA VAL A 278 25.79 -1.65 11.63
C VAL A 278 26.72 -2.18 10.55
N VAL A 279 26.73 -1.58 9.37
CA VAL A 279 27.56 -2.04 8.25
C VAL A 279 28.98 -1.46 8.34
N SER A 280 29.14 -0.22 8.82
CA SER A 280 30.42 0.47 8.91
C SER A 280 31.38 -0.20 9.88
N THR A 281 30.87 -0.91 10.90
CA THR A 281 31.69 -1.70 11.83
C THR A 281 32.45 -2.84 11.13
N LYS A 282 31.99 -3.24 9.95
CA LYS A 282 32.58 -4.31 9.13
C LYS A 282 33.63 -3.79 8.14
N VAL A 283 33.82 -2.48 8.07
CA VAL A 283 34.65 -1.81 7.06
C VAL A 283 35.91 -1.27 7.73
N ARG A 284 37.08 -1.55 7.14
CA ARG A 284 38.38 -1.12 7.69
C ARG A 284 38.86 0.21 7.11
N GLU A 285 38.43 0.55 5.90
CA GLU A 285 38.90 1.74 5.18
C GLU A 285 37.87 2.88 5.21
N GLU A 286 38.33 4.08 5.56
CA GLU A 286 37.47 5.27 5.63
C GLU A 286 36.83 5.61 4.27
N GLY A 287 37.56 5.35 3.17
CA GLY A 287 37.06 5.56 1.80
C GLY A 287 35.88 4.65 1.44
N GLU A 288 35.92 3.39 1.86
CA GLU A 288 34.83 2.44 1.70
C GLU A 288 33.62 2.83 2.54
N ALA A 289 33.84 3.23 3.81
CA ALA A 289 32.78 3.69 4.70
C ALA A 289 32.02 4.89 4.11
N ARG A 290 32.74 5.90 3.60
CA ARG A 290 32.14 7.06 2.91
C ARG A 290 31.34 6.66 1.66
N SER A 291 31.79 5.62 0.95
CA SER A 291 31.09 5.11 -0.24
C SER A 291 29.80 4.38 0.14
N ILE A 292 29.82 3.57 1.19
CA ILE A 292 28.64 2.91 1.76
C ILE A 292 27.64 3.94 2.27
N GLU A 293 28.09 4.98 2.97
CA GLU A 293 27.23 6.07 3.45
C GLU A 293 26.46 6.73 2.29
N ARG A 294 27.15 7.03 1.17
CA ARG A 294 26.53 7.60 -0.03
C ARG A 294 25.49 6.69 -0.64
N ILE A 295 25.79 5.38 -0.73
CA ILE A 295 24.85 4.37 -1.23
C ILE A 295 23.59 4.31 -0.35
N LEU A 296 23.75 4.29 0.98
CA LEU A 296 22.62 4.20 1.90
C LEU A 296 21.76 5.48 1.91
N LYS A 297 22.35 6.66 1.72
CA LYS A 297 21.58 7.90 1.50
C LYS A 297 20.80 7.90 0.17
N GLN A 298 21.30 7.23 -0.86
CA GLN A 298 20.50 7.00 -2.09
C GLN A 298 19.35 6.04 -1.82
N LEU A 299 19.60 4.98 -1.04
CA LEU A 299 18.57 4.02 -0.67
C LEU A 299 17.38 4.68 0.05
N GLN A 300 17.64 5.61 0.97
CA GLN A 300 16.61 6.40 1.67
C GLN A 300 15.61 7.05 0.69
N ARG A 301 16.12 7.57 -0.44
CA ARG A 301 15.31 8.23 -1.48
C ARG A 301 14.61 7.19 -2.35
N LEU A 302 15.32 6.13 -2.73
CA LEU A 302 14.77 5.01 -3.49
C LEU A 302 13.56 4.35 -2.79
N THR A 303 13.62 4.14 -1.48
CA THR A 303 12.52 3.53 -0.70
C THR A 303 11.38 4.51 -0.41
N GLY A 304 11.57 5.80 -0.68
CA GLY A 304 10.59 6.87 -0.45
C GLY A 304 10.56 7.40 0.99
N SER A 305 11.60 7.12 1.80
CA SER A 305 11.75 7.64 3.17
C SER A 305 12.00 9.14 3.23
N ALA A 306 12.55 9.71 2.17
CA ALA A 306 12.65 11.15 1.95
C ALA A 306 11.86 11.53 0.69
N ASP A 307 11.07 12.61 0.77
CA ASP A 307 10.37 13.13 -0.39
C ASP A 307 11.36 13.75 -1.37
N LEU A 308 11.14 13.59 -2.68
CA LEU A 308 11.88 14.35 -3.69
C LEU A 308 11.29 15.75 -3.81
N VAL A 309 12.15 16.77 -3.90
CA VAL A 309 11.79 18.18 -4.05
C VAL A 309 12.47 18.78 -5.26
N VAL A 310 11.78 19.68 -5.94
CA VAL A 310 12.35 20.41 -7.07
C VAL A 310 13.18 21.56 -6.51
N SER A 311 14.49 21.35 -6.40
CA SER A 311 15.41 22.28 -5.76
C SER A 311 15.65 23.51 -6.63
N ASN A 312 15.91 23.31 -7.93
CA ASN A 312 15.96 24.39 -8.92
C ASN A 312 15.11 24.04 -10.15
N ILE A 313 14.55 25.07 -10.78
CA ILE A 313 13.75 24.98 -12.00
C ILE A 313 14.33 25.99 -12.99
N MET A 314 14.34 25.63 -14.27
CA MET A 314 14.66 26.54 -15.37
C MET A 314 13.63 26.38 -16.49
N SER A 315 13.09 27.52 -16.93
CA SER A 315 12.27 27.68 -18.13
C SER A 315 12.43 29.11 -18.62
N GLN A 316 12.48 29.33 -19.94
CA GLN A 316 12.56 30.68 -20.51
C GLN A 316 11.19 31.33 -20.68
N GLU A 317 10.15 30.53 -20.84
CA GLU A 317 8.80 30.98 -21.18
C GLU A 317 7.82 30.88 -20.00
N LEU A 318 8.08 29.99 -19.03
CA LEU A 318 7.18 29.74 -17.91
C LEU A 318 7.75 30.31 -16.61
N GLY A 319 6.96 31.16 -15.94
CA GLY A 319 7.29 31.74 -14.63
C GLY A 319 7.12 30.72 -13.49
N LEU A 320 8.06 29.79 -13.35
CA LEU A 320 7.96 28.65 -12.41
C LEU A 320 8.83 28.81 -11.13
N ASP A 321 9.41 29.98 -10.90
CA ASP A 321 10.29 30.22 -9.75
C ASP A 321 9.62 30.03 -8.39
N SER A 322 8.29 30.24 -8.31
CA SER A 322 7.49 30.00 -7.10
C SER A 322 7.44 28.55 -6.66
N TYR A 323 7.84 27.60 -7.54
CA TYR A 323 7.78 26.16 -7.26
C TYR A 323 9.11 25.59 -6.73
N LYS A 324 10.13 26.42 -6.49
CA LYS A 324 11.36 25.97 -5.81
C LYS A 324 11.04 25.35 -4.45
N ARG A 325 11.72 24.25 -4.13
CA ARG A 325 11.51 23.39 -2.96
C ARG A 325 10.12 22.74 -2.86
N THR A 326 9.32 22.78 -3.92
CA THR A 326 8.04 22.04 -3.96
C THR A 326 8.31 20.55 -4.12
N LYS A 327 7.52 19.71 -3.44
CA LYS A 327 7.63 18.25 -3.58
C LYS A 327 7.32 17.84 -5.02
N LEU A 328 8.14 16.97 -5.60
CA LEU A 328 8.10 16.62 -7.02
C LEU A 328 6.71 16.13 -7.48
N HIS A 329 6.06 15.29 -6.67
CA HIS A 329 4.71 14.80 -6.96
C HIS A 329 3.65 15.93 -7.00
N VAL A 330 3.82 16.98 -6.19
CA VAL A 330 2.95 18.17 -6.21
C VAL A 330 3.24 19.01 -7.45
N PHE A 331 4.51 19.18 -7.79
CA PHE A 331 4.93 19.94 -8.96
C PHE A 331 4.43 19.32 -10.26
N ILE A 332 4.58 17.99 -10.44
CA ILE A 332 4.04 17.27 -11.61
C ILE A 332 2.53 17.46 -11.72
N ARG A 333 1.81 17.34 -10.59
CA ARG A 333 0.36 17.53 -10.57
C ARG A 333 -0.03 18.96 -10.95
N HIS A 334 0.71 19.94 -10.45
CA HIS A 334 0.47 21.34 -10.76
C HIS A 334 0.67 21.63 -12.25
N LEU A 335 1.78 21.18 -12.83
CA LEU A 335 2.02 21.32 -14.28
C LEU A 335 0.89 20.68 -15.10
N ARG A 336 0.39 19.51 -14.67
CA ARG A 336 -0.75 18.85 -15.30
C ARG A 336 -2.02 19.69 -15.20
N GLU A 337 -2.32 20.24 -14.03
CA GLU A 337 -3.51 21.04 -13.78
C GLU A 337 -3.51 22.35 -14.58
N GLU A 338 -2.36 23.01 -14.68
CA GLU A 338 -2.22 24.30 -15.37
C GLU A 338 -2.08 24.14 -16.89
N TYR A 339 -1.26 23.21 -17.36
CA TYR A 339 -0.91 23.10 -18.78
C TYR A 339 -1.57 21.91 -19.50
N GLY A 340 -2.26 21.03 -18.77
CA GLY A 340 -2.91 19.84 -19.33
C GLY A 340 -1.94 18.67 -19.50
N ASN A 341 -1.45 18.42 -20.72
CA ASN A 341 -0.61 17.25 -21.02
C ASN A 341 0.87 17.54 -20.76
N VAL A 342 1.46 16.77 -19.84
CA VAL A 342 2.85 16.90 -19.41
C VAL A 342 3.62 15.62 -19.72
N ALA A 343 4.77 15.75 -20.38
CA ALA A 343 5.76 14.67 -20.44
C ALA A 343 6.72 14.78 -19.26
N VAL A 344 6.99 13.68 -18.56
CA VAL A 344 8.02 13.60 -17.52
C VAL A 344 9.15 12.71 -18.02
N ILE A 345 10.34 13.28 -18.18
CA ILE A 345 11.52 12.58 -18.65
C ILE A 345 12.62 12.61 -17.57
N PRO A 346 12.84 11.51 -16.86
CA PRO A 346 13.95 11.37 -15.93
C PRO A 346 15.26 11.01 -16.63
N ASP A 347 16.37 11.50 -16.09
CA ASP A 347 17.69 10.95 -16.38
C ASP A 347 17.94 9.60 -15.69
N THR A 348 19.12 9.02 -15.88
CA THR A 348 19.51 7.76 -15.23
C THR A 348 19.45 7.87 -13.70
N ASN A 349 19.94 8.97 -13.13
CA ASN A 349 20.05 9.14 -11.67
C ASN A 349 18.70 9.18 -10.98
N MET A 350 17.66 9.71 -11.61
CA MET A 350 16.31 9.76 -11.06
C MET A 350 15.71 8.37 -10.75
N PHE A 351 16.16 7.30 -11.43
CA PHE A 351 15.77 5.93 -11.09
C PHE A 351 16.40 5.45 -9.78
N TYR A 352 17.62 5.89 -9.48
CA TYR A 352 18.28 5.65 -8.20
C TYR A 352 17.73 6.53 -7.07
N GLN A 353 17.16 7.68 -7.40
CA GLN A 353 16.57 8.60 -6.42
C GLN A 353 15.11 8.28 -6.04
N GLY A 354 14.47 7.28 -6.67
CA GLY A 354 13.10 6.94 -6.31
C GLY A 354 12.04 7.80 -6.98
N LEU A 355 12.22 8.21 -8.24
CA LEU A 355 11.16 8.84 -9.07
C LEU A 355 9.83 8.08 -8.97
N HIS A 356 9.87 6.75 -8.99
CA HIS A 356 8.67 5.90 -8.90
C HIS A 356 7.87 6.15 -7.62
N MET A 357 8.50 6.52 -6.51
CA MET A 357 7.81 6.88 -5.26
C MET A 357 7.11 8.23 -5.37
N SER A 358 7.69 9.18 -6.12
CA SER A 358 7.00 10.45 -6.44
C SER A 358 5.80 10.21 -7.35
N LEU A 359 5.93 9.35 -8.36
CA LEU A 359 4.81 8.94 -9.22
C LEU A 359 3.73 8.20 -8.41
N LEU A 360 4.14 7.30 -7.49
CA LEU A 360 3.24 6.59 -6.59
C LEU A 360 2.45 7.58 -5.73
N LYS A 361 3.13 8.56 -5.12
CA LYS A 361 2.47 9.57 -4.29
C LYS A 361 1.49 10.43 -5.08
N ALA A 362 1.83 10.80 -6.32
CA ALA A 362 0.91 11.48 -7.22
C ALA A 362 -0.30 10.59 -7.61
N SER A 363 -0.07 9.29 -7.85
CA SER A 363 -1.15 8.32 -8.17
C SER A 363 -2.10 8.09 -6.98
N ILE A 364 -1.58 8.00 -5.75
CA ILE A 364 -2.36 7.97 -4.50
C ILE A 364 -3.23 9.22 -4.37
N ARG A 365 -2.68 10.40 -4.67
CA ARG A 365 -3.42 11.68 -4.62
C ARG A 365 -4.51 11.78 -5.67
N ASN A 366 -4.43 11.01 -6.77
CA ASN A 366 -5.48 10.87 -7.77
C ASN A 366 -6.42 9.69 -7.48
N SER A 367 -6.38 9.15 -6.27
CA SER A 367 -7.20 8.03 -5.83
C SER A 367 -7.02 6.74 -6.61
N SER A 368 -5.88 6.55 -7.31
CA SER A 368 -5.57 5.37 -8.10
C SER A 368 -4.10 4.98 -7.92
N PRO A 369 -3.70 4.39 -6.77
CA PRO A 369 -2.32 4.03 -6.51
C PRO A 369 -1.81 3.01 -7.53
N TRP A 370 -0.50 3.07 -7.82
CA TRP A 370 0.14 2.19 -8.81
C TRP A 370 -0.52 2.22 -10.19
N SER A 371 -1.01 3.40 -10.58
CA SER A 371 -1.68 3.63 -11.86
C SER A 371 -1.13 4.86 -12.56
N PRO A 372 -1.26 4.98 -13.89
CA PRO A 372 -0.87 6.17 -14.62
C PRO A 372 -1.63 7.40 -14.11
N ILE A 373 -0.97 8.54 -14.14
CA ILE A 373 -1.58 9.83 -13.82
C ILE A 373 -2.19 10.38 -15.11
N SER A 374 -3.50 10.66 -15.11
CA SER A 374 -4.18 11.24 -16.28
C SER A 374 -3.44 12.49 -16.79
N ASN A 375 -3.28 12.62 -18.10
CA ASN A 375 -2.56 13.73 -18.76
C ASN A 375 -1.08 13.88 -18.37
N VAL A 376 -0.46 12.84 -17.81
CA VAL A 376 0.99 12.80 -17.57
C VAL A 376 1.56 11.58 -18.27
N ASP A 377 2.39 11.82 -19.29
CA ASP A 377 3.15 10.78 -19.98
C ASP A 377 4.54 10.65 -19.34
N VAL A 378 4.85 9.50 -18.78
CA VAL A 378 6.21 9.21 -18.27
C VAL A 378 7.03 8.57 -19.39
N TYR A 379 8.24 9.04 -19.59
CA TYR A 379 9.17 8.49 -20.58
C TYR A 379 10.37 7.82 -19.90
N ILE A 380 10.92 6.78 -20.51
CA ILE A 380 12.14 6.11 -20.06
C ILE A 380 13.16 6.13 -21.21
N PRO A 381 14.31 6.81 -21.04
CA PRO A 381 15.39 6.81 -22.02
C PRO A 381 16.01 5.42 -22.19
N ILE A 382 16.27 4.99 -23.44
CA ILE A 382 16.99 3.74 -23.72
C ILE A 382 18.38 3.75 -23.07
N CYS A 383 19.09 4.89 -23.11
CA CYS A 383 20.40 5.06 -22.49
C CYS A 383 20.37 4.84 -20.98
N ALA A 384 19.30 5.26 -20.29
CA ALA A 384 19.17 5.09 -18.84
C ALA A 384 18.96 3.61 -18.48
N GLU A 385 18.13 2.91 -19.25
CA GLU A 385 17.94 1.46 -19.09
C GLU A 385 19.24 0.70 -19.37
N ALA A 386 19.96 1.06 -20.43
CA ALA A 386 21.25 0.46 -20.78
C ALA A 386 22.30 0.69 -19.69
N GLU A 387 22.38 1.89 -19.12
CA GLU A 387 23.34 2.21 -18.06
C GLU A 387 23.05 1.45 -16.76
N VAL A 388 21.78 1.38 -16.34
CA VAL A 388 21.37 0.61 -15.16
C VAL A 388 21.69 -0.88 -15.35
N ASN A 389 21.36 -1.44 -16.52
CA ASN A 389 21.65 -2.84 -16.83
C ASN A 389 23.16 -3.11 -16.93
N GLY A 390 23.92 -2.16 -17.49
CA GLY A 390 25.39 -2.22 -17.54
C GLY A 390 26.00 -2.25 -16.15
N LYS A 391 25.49 -1.46 -15.20
CA LYS A 391 25.93 -1.49 -13.79
C LYS A 391 25.66 -2.83 -13.11
N ILE A 392 24.52 -3.48 -13.40
CA ILE A 392 24.23 -4.84 -12.89
C ILE A 392 25.21 -5.86 -13.48
N ALA A 393 25.57 -5.73 -14.76
CA ALA A 393 26.52 -6.62 -15.43
C ALA A 393 27.97 -6.42 -14.96
N ALA A 394 28.34 -5.20 -14.58
CA ALA A 394 29.68 -4.84 -14.13
C ALA A 394 29.94 -5.09 -12.63
N THR A 395 28.89 -5.31 -11.84
CA THR A 395 29.00 -5.55 -10.39
C THR A 395 28.52 -6.95 -10.02
N SER A 396 28.83 -7.43 -8.82
CA SER A 396 28.49 -8.81 -8.41
C SER A 396 27.81 -8.88 -7.05
N SER A 397 26.78 -9.72 -6.96
CA SER A 397 26.13 -10.10 -5.69
C SER A 397 27.04 -10.89 -4.75
N THR A 398 28.09 -11.50 -5.29
CA THR A 398 29.05 -12.33 -4.54
C THR A 398 30.38 -11.62 -4.32
N SER A 399 30.46 -10.31 -4.57
CA SER A 399 31.68 -9.55 -4.27
C SER A 399 32.00 -9.61 -2.78
N GLU A 400 33.29 -9.77 -2.48
CA GLU A 400 33.82 -9.72 -1.12
C GLU A 400 33.82 -8.28 -0.58
N THR A 401 33.87 -7.27 -1.46
CA THR A 401 33.80 -5.86 -1.05
C THR A 401 32.35 -5.44 -0.81
N LEU A 402 32.09 -4.83 0.34
CA LEU A 402 30.75 -4.35 0.68
C LEU A 402 30.26 -3.26 -0.27
N VAL A 403 31.17 -2.39 -0.74
CA VAL A 403 30.85 -1.31 -1.67
C VAL A 403 30.32 -1.84 -3.00
N GLU A 404 30.98 -2.83 -3.60
CA GLU A 404 30.52 -3.42 -4.87
C GLU A 404 29.23 -4.19 -4.69
N ARG A 405 29.11 -4.98 -3.61
CA ARG A 405 27.87 -5.71 -3.31
C ARG A 405 26.69 -4.76 -3.09
N PHE A 406 26.90 -3.66 -2.40
CA PHE A 406 25.84 -2.67 -2.14
C PHE A 406 25.48 -1.90 -3.41
N SER A 407 26.47 -1.58 -4.23
CA SER A 407 26.27 -0.98 -5.55
C SER A 407 25.48 -1.92 -6.47
N TYR A 408 25.76 -3.22 -6.43
CA TYR A 408 24.99 -4.25 -7.14
C TYR A 408 23.53 -4.27 -6.70
N ILE A 409 23.27 -4.30 -5.38
CA ILE A 409 21.89 -4.28 -4.84
C ILE A 409 21.17 -3.00 -5.29
N MET A 410 21.81 -1.83 -5.22
CA MET A 410 21.22 -0.57 -5.69
C MET A 410 20.91 -0.59 -7.18
N ALA A 411 21.82 -1.08 -8.02
CA ALA A 411 21.58 -1.20 -9.47
C ALA A 411 20.43 -2.16 -9.77
N LEU A 412 20.38 -3.29 -9.06
CA LEU A 412 19.28 -4.25 -9.16
C LEU A 412 17.94 -3.61 -8.77
N MET A 413 17.89 -2.86 -7.66
CA MET A 413 16.67 -2.17 -7.23
C MET A 413 16.27 -1.06 -8.21
N ALA A 414 17.21 -0.29 -8.75
CA ALA A 414 16.93 0.71 -9.78
C ALA A 414 16.35 0.07 -11.07
N ASN A 415 16.87 -1.09 -11.49
CA ASN A 415 16.29 -1.86 -12.58
C ASN A 415 14.85 -2.28 -12.27
N ARG A 416 14.59 -2.77 -11.06
CA ARG A 416 13.24 -3.16 -10.62
C ARG A 416 12.27 -1.99 -10.63
N VAL A 417 12.72 -0.83 -10.17
CA VAL A 417 11.98 0.43 -10.21
C VAL A 417 11.68 0.88 -11.64
N LEU A 418 12.62 0.71 -12.57
CA LEU A 418 12.42 1.01 -13.98
C LEU A 418 11.33 0.10 -14.59
N GLN A 419 11.38 -1.20 -14.33
CA GLN A 419 10.34 -2.14 -14.78
C GLN A 419 8.98 -1.83 -14.16
N GLU A 420 8.95 -1.47 -12.88
CA GLU A 420 7.74 -1.04 -12.21
C GLU A 420 7.17 0.24 -12.84
N THR A 421 8.04 1.17 -13.22
CA THR A 421 7.63 2.43 -13.86
C THR A 421 6.99 2.18 -15.23
N LYS A 422 7.56 1.25 -16.01
CA LYS A 422 6.94 0.76 -17.26
C LYS A 422 5.57 0.15 -17.01
N TYR A 423 5.47 -0.73 -16.02
CA TYR A 423 4.27 -1.51 -15.76
C TYR A 423 3.12 -0.68 -15.16
N HIS A 424 3.35 0.01 -14.04
CA HIS A 424 2.30 0.72 -13.31
C HIS A 424 1.97 2.09 -13.91
N TYR A 425 2.97 2.82 -14.43
CA TYR A 425 2.75 4.17 -14.96
C TYR A 425 2.71 4.21 -16.49
N LYS A 426 2.69 3.03 -17.15
CA LYS A 426 2.64 2.88 -18.62
C LYS A 426 3.70 3.73 -19.32
N ALA A 427 4.89 3.80 -18.74
CA ALA A 427 5.94 4.66 -19.24
C ALA A 427 6.37 4.26 -20.66
N LYS A 428 6.50 5.25 -21.54
CA LYS A 428 6.87 5.09 -22.94
C LYS A 428 8.38 5.09 -23.10
N THR A 429 8.91 4.33 -24.06
CA THR A 429 10.33 4.40 -24.39
C THR A 429 10.64 5.71 -25.11
N LEU A 430 11.68 6.42 -24.67
CA LEU A 430 12.25 7.56 -25.38
C LEU A 430 13.50 7.07 -26.15
N PRO A 431 13.62 7.33 -27.47
CA PRO A 431 14.70 6.82 -28.32
C PRO A 431 16.05 7.52 -28.10
N ALA A 432 16.35 7.94 -26.86
CA ALA A 432 17.63 8.49 -26.45
C ALA A 432 18.63 7.34 -26.21
N ILE A 433 19.54 7.12 -27.14
CA ILE A 433 20.46 5.97 -27.16
C ILE A 433 21.92 6.31 -26.80
N SER A 434 22.31 7.58 -26.88
CA SER A 434 23.71 7.99 -26.77
C SER A 434 24.13 8.24 -25.31
N GLN A 435 25.42 8.02 -25.01
CA GLN A 435 26.03 8.47 -23.76
C GLN A 435 26.78 9.80 -23.96
N PRO A 436 26.76 10.73 -22.98
CA PRO A 436 26.05 10.66 -21.70
C PRO A 436 24.53 10.78 -21.88
N CYS A 437 23.76 10.03 -21.08
CA CYS A 437 22.31 9.86 -21.29
C CYS A 437 21.57 11.20 -21.18
N GLU A 438 22.04 12.09 -20.32
CA GLU A 438 21.48 13.42 -20.07
C GLU A 438 21.55 14.31 -21.32
N ALA A 439 22.57 14.16 -22.15
CA ALA A 439 22.68 14.87 -23.42
C ALA A 439 21.70 14.29 -24.47
N SER A 440 21.62 12.97 -24.57
CA SER A 440 20.72 12.31 -25.52
C SER A 440 19.25 12.60 -25.20
N VAL A 441 18.89 12.65 -23.92
CA VAL A 441 17.53 12.99 -23.46
C VAL A 441 17.16 14.41 -23.84
N ALA A 442 18.07 15.37 -23.66
CA ALA A 442 17.84 16.76 -24.03
C ALA A 442 17.49 16.90 -25.52
N VAL A 443 18.19 16.20 -26.40
CA VAL A 443 17.92 16.20 -27.85
C VAL A 443 16.53 15.63 -28.14
N GLU A 444 16.24 14.42 -27.66
CA GLU A 444 14.97 13.74 -27.97
C GLU A 444 13.75 14.42 -27.35
N SER A 445 13.92 15.15 -26.25
CA SER A 445 12.83 15.87 -25.59
C SER A 445 12.19 16.95 -26.46
N SER A 446 12.95 17.53 -27.39
CA SER A 446 12.46 18.56 -28.32
C SER A 446 11.49 18.02 -29.39
N ASN A 447 11.47 16.70 -29.61
CA ASN A 447 10.59 16.05 -30.58
C ASN A 447 9.21 15.70 -30.01
N LEU A 448 9.02 15.90 -28.70
CA LEU A 448 7.79 15.55 -27.99
C LEU A 448 6.67 16.58 -28.22
N GLN A 449 5.45 16.08 -28.37
CA GLN A 449 4.25 16.88 -28.72
C GLN A 449 3.49 17.41 -27.48
N GLN A 450 3.95 17.07 -26.28
CA GLN A 450 3.31 17.50 -25.04
C GLN A 450 3.46 19.01 -24.83
N LYS A 451 2.46 19.62 -24.18
CA LYS A 451 2.43 21.07 -23.93
C LYS A 451 3.55 21.52 -22.99
N VAL A 452 3.93 20.66 -22.06
CA VAL A 452 5.10 20.83 -21.20
C VAL A 452 5.91 19.54 -21.18
N VAL A 453 7.22 19.65 -21.33
CA VAL A 453 8.18 18.55 -21.24
C VAL A 453 9.10 18.80 -20.05
N LEU A 454 8.91 18.05 -18.97
CA LEU A 454 9.67 18.16 -17.74
C LEU A 454 10.88 17.21 -17.78
N LEU A 455 12.08 17.78 -17.99
CA LEU A 455 13.35 17.09 -17.83
C LEU A 455 13.77 17.09 -16.36
N LEU A 456 13.99 15.91 -15.78
CA LEU A 456 14.37 15.76 -14.37
C LEU A 456 15.74 15.12 -14.24
N THR A 457 16.60 15.73 -13.43
CA THR A 457 17.87 15.15 -13.04
C THR A 457 18.14 15.38 -11.56
N ALA A 458 18.79 14.40 -10.93
CA ALA A 458 19.38 14.55 -9.61
C ALA A 458 20.88 14.86 -9.65
N ASP A 459 21.47 14.98 -10.84
CA ASP A 459 22.85 15.41 -11.04
C ASP A 459 22.90 16.91 -11.35
N ARG A 460 23.59 17.64 -10.46
CA ARG A 460 23.78 19.08 -10.62
C ARG A 460 24.57 19.40 -11.89
N LYS A 461 25.50 18.53 -12.29
CA LYS A 461 26.31 18.73 -13.51
C LYS A 461 25.43 18.65 -14.76
N ALA A 462 24.56 17.65 -14.82
CA ALA A 462 23.60 17.51 -15.91
C ALA A 462 22.66 18.71 -15.99
N PHE A 463 22.11 19.17 -14.86
CA PHE A 463 21.24 20.34 -14.83
C PHE A 463 21.94 21.60 -15.34
N ASN A 464 23.16 21.88 -14.87
CA ASN A 464 23.94 23.04 -15.29
C ASN A 464 24.30 22.96 -16.78
N ALA A 465 24.57 21.76 -17.30
CA ALA A 465 24.79 21.54 -18.72
C ALA A 465 23.55 21.89 -19.56
N TRP A 466 22.36 21.46 -19.15
CA TRP A 466 21.10 21.81 -19.84
C TRP A 466 20.83 23.31 -19.88
N GLN A 467 21.16 24.03 -18.81
CA GLN A 467 21.10 25.49 -18.78
C GLN A 467 22.09 26.11 -19.78
N THR A 468 23.33 25.64 -19.76
CA THR A 468 24.42 26.16 -20.60
C THR A 468 24.15 25.92 -22.09
N PHE A 469 23.59 24.76 -22.44
CA PHE A 469 23.24 24.39 -23.81
C PHE A 469 21.86 24.88 -24.27
N ASN A 470 21.21 25.74 -23.48
CA ASN A 470 19.92 26.33 -23.82
C ASN A 470 18.82 25.30 -24.13
N VAL A 471 18.78 24.21 -23.36
CA VAL A 471 17.79 23.13 -23.51
C VAL A 471 16.42 23.54 -22.95
N CYS A 472 16.41 24.30 -21.86
CA CYS A 472 15.22 24.61 -21.06
C CYS A 472 14.38 25.77 -21.65
N ARG A 473 13.99 25.62 -22.92
CA ARG A 473 13.28 26.61 -23.72
C ARG A 473 12.03 26.01 -24.40
N GLY A 474 11.17 26.85 -24.93
CA GLY A 474 9.88 26.51 -25.50
C GLY A 474 8.95 25.85 -24.48
N ASN A 475 8.57 24.61 -24.76
CA ASN A 475 7.77 23.78 -23.86
C ASN A 475 8.63 22.98 -22.85
N ILE A 476 9.96 23.08 -22.89
CA ILE A 476 10.85 22.28 -22.05
C ILE A 476 11.14 22.99 -20.73
N VAL A 477 10.82 22.31 -19.62
CA VAL A 477 11.14 22.71 -18.25
C VAL A 477 12.21 21.78 -17.71
N CYS A 478 13.34 22.34 -17.26
CA CYS A 478 14.38 21.56 -16.60
C CYS A 478 14.22 21.68 -15.08
N GLY A 479 14.22 20.55 -14.39
CA GLY A 479 14.18 20.46 -12.93
C GLY A 479 15.41 19.74 -12.39
N TYR A 480 16.13 20.42 -11.49
CA TYR A 480 17.08 19.77 -10.60
C TYR A 480 16.35 19.29 -9.35
N VAL A 481 16.37 17.98 -9.14
CA VAL A 481 15.69 17.32 -8.05
C VAL A 481 16.67 17.01 -6.94
N ASP A 482 16.26 17.36 -5.73
CA ASP A 482 16.92 17.01 -4.49
C ASP A 482 15.92 16.25 -3.60
N HIS A 483 16.26 16.06 -2.34
CA HIS A 483 15.40 15.50 -1.31
C HIS A 483 15.00 16.55 -0.26
N ASP A 484 13.86 16.29 0.37
CA ASP A 484 13.36 16.98 1.54
C ASP A 484 14.15 16.51 2.77
N ASP A 485 14.64 17.46 3.57
CA ASP A 485 15.38 17.17 4.80
C ASP A 485 14.45 16.86 5.99
N SER A 486 13.14 16.79 5.74
CA SER A 486 12.12 16.51 6.75
C SER A 486 11.58 15.07 6.68
N PRO A 487 11.22 14.48 7.83
CA PRO A 487 10.49 13.22 7.86
C PRO A 487 9.18 13.27 7.09
N LEU A 488 8.68 12.11 6.68
CA LEU A 488 7.37 11.99 6.03
C LEU A 488 6.25 12.56 6.90
N ASN A 489 5.32 13.27 6.27
CA ASN A 489 4.06 13.66 6.91
C ASN A 489 3.23 12.39 7.20
N THR A 490 2.64 12.29 8.39
CA THR A 490 1.73 11.19 8.80
C THR A 490 0.38 11.70 9.33
N ASN A 491 0.06 12.97 9.09
CA ASN A 491 -1.11 13.65 9.66
C ASN A 491 -2.43 13.30 8.96
N THR A 492 -2.37 12.76 7.74
CA THR A 492 -3.58 12.39 6.95
C THR A 492 -3.59 10.92 6.65
N LEU A 493 -4.77 10.34 6.41
CA LEU A 493 -4.92 8.94 6.00
C LEU A 493 -4.12 8.61 4.73
N TYR A 494 -4.11 9.52 3.74
CA TYR A 494 -3.28 9.37 2.53
C TYR A 494 -1.78 9.33 2.85
N SER A 495 -1.33 10.20 3.76
CA SER A 495 0.08 10.23 4.16
C SER A 495 0.46 8.99 4.96
N LYS A 496 -0.42 8.49 5.85
CA LYS A 496 -0.25 7.23 6.57
C LYS A 496 -0.21 6.02 5.63
N PHE A 497 -1.04 6.01 4.59
CA PHE A 497 -1.00 4.98 3.57
C PHE A 497 0.35 4.95 2.85
N TYR A 498 0.82 6.12 2.39
CA TYR A 498 2.13 6.24 1.76
C TYR A 498 3.27 5.81 2.71
N ALA A 499 3.26 6.28 3.97
CA ALA A 499 4.24 5.89 4.97
C ALA A 499 4.24 4.36 5.24
N SER A 500 3.08 3.70 5.14
CA SER A 500 2.99 2.25 5.27
C SER A 500 3.66 1.51 4.09
N ILE A 501 3.56 2.05 2.87
CA ILE A 501 4.26 1.51 1.70
C ILE A 501 5.77 1.73 1.85
N VAL A 502 6.19 2.91 2.31
CA VAL A 502 7.60 3.22 2.58
C VAL A 502 8.16 2.28 3.64
N LEU A 503 7.43 2.03 4.74
CA LEU A 503 7.82 1.06 5.76
C LEU A 503 8.09 -0.31 5.14
N ALA A 504 7.16 -0.82 4.31
CA ALA A 504 7.34 -2.10 3.64
C ALA A 504 8.59 -2.13 2.74
N ASN A 505 8.81 -1.07 1.95
CA ASN A 505 9.98 -0.95 1.09
C ASN A 505 11.30 -0.85 1.87
N VAL A 506 11.33 -0.09 2.97
CA VAL A 506 12.51 0.02 3.84
C VAL A 506 12.84 -1.33 4.46
N VAL A 507 11.86 -2.03 5.03
CA VAL A 507 12.07 -3.36 5.63
C VAL A 507 12.59 -4.36 4.60
N PHE A 508 11.92 -4.47 3.44
CA PHE A 508 12.33 -5.39 2.39
C PHE A 508 13.74 -5.07 1.89
N THR A 509 14.00 -3.82 1.56
CA THR A 509 15.26 -3.45 0.92
C THR A 509 16.42 -3.53 1.91
N THR A 510 16.21 -3.16 3.18
CA THR A 510 17.21 -3.34 4.26
C THR A 510 17.59 -4.81 4.42
N SER A 511 16.61 -5.71 4.30
CA SER A 511 16.81 -7.17 4.39
C SER A 511 17.66 -7.74 3.24
N LEU A 512 17.88 -6.99 2.15
CA LEU A 512 18.82 -7.36 1.09
C LEU A 512 20.27 -7.02 1.43
N PHE A 513 20.48 -5.98 2.25
CA PHE A 513 21.81 -5.52 2.68
C PHE A 513 22.28 -6.22 3.95
N THR A 514 21.37 -6.45 4.88
CA THR A 514 21.68 -6.96 6.23
C THR A 514 20.51 -7.73 6.82
N ARG A 515 20.75 -8.48 7.89
CA ARG A 515 19.75 -9.27 8.60
C ARG A 515 18.79 -8.35 9.36
N VAL A 516 17.49 -8.57 9.19
CA VAL A 516 16.44 -7.84 9.93
C VAL A 516 15.66 -8.80 10.82
N VAL A 517 15.50 -8.46 12.10
CA VAL A 517 14.66 -9.19 13.04
C VAL A 517 13.37 -8.41 13.28
N VAL A 518 12.24 -9.07 13.11
CA VAL A 518 10.92 -8.50 13.43
C VAL A 518 10.43 -9.12 14.72
N ARG A 519 10.04 -8.26 15.67
CA ARG A 519 9.54 -8.65 16.99
C ARG A 519 8.14 -8.09 17.20
N SER A 520 7.33 -8.88 17.88
CA SER A 520 5.98 -8.57 18.32
C SER A 520 5.68 -9.37 19.59
N LYS A 521 4.54 -9.12 20.23
CA LYS A 521 4.08 -9.94 21.36
C LYS A 521 3.80 -11.39 20.95
N LYS A 522 3.38 -11.64 19.71
CA LYS A 522 3.05 -13.00 19.23
C LYS A 522 4.25 -13.84 18.82
N GLY A 523 5.40 -13.22 18.63
CA GLY A 523 6.61 -13.93 18.24
C GLY A 523 7.59 -13.06 17.49
N SER A 524 8.64 -13.73 17.02
CA SER A 524 9.73 -13.10 16.29
C SER A 524 10.05 -13.87 15.01
N VAL A 525 10.41 -13.13 13.96
CA VAL A 525 10.94 -13.71 12.73
C VAL A 525 12.23 -13.02 12.34
N VAL A 526 13.01 -13.69 11.49
CA VAL A 526 14.20 -13.16 10.85
C VAL A 526 13.97 -13.10 9.36
N LEU A 527 14.35 -11.97 8.77
CA LEU A 527 14.35 -11.69 7.35
C LEU A 527 15.82 -11.71 6.91
N ASN A 528 16.12 -12.63 6.00
CA ASN A 528 17.44 -12.76 5.41
C ASN A 528 17.32 -12.73 3.89
N VAL A 529 18.36 -12.23 3.24
CA VAL A 529 18.50 -12.38 1.79
C VAL A 529 18.39 -13.85 1.40
N ASN A 530 17.52 -14.15 0.42
CA ASN A 530 17.36 -15.47 -0.16
C ASN A 530 18.00 -15.56 -1.54
N LYS A 531 17.76 -14.56 -2.40
CA LYS A 531 18.28 -14.54 -3.78
C LYS A 531 18.61 -13.13 -4.25
N LEU A 532 19.81 -12.98 -4.81
CA LEU A 532 20.33 -11.75 -5.47
C LEU A 532 20.98 -12.07 -6.82
N ARG A 533 20.44 -13.01 -7.63
CA ARG A 533 21.13 -13.47 -8.85
C ARG A 533 20.65 -12.75 -10.12
N GLY A 534 21.57 -12.07 -10.79
CA GLY A 534 21.41 -11.53 -12.15
C GLY A 534 20.18 -10.64 -12.31
N ALA A 535 19.53 -10.69 -13.48
CA ALA A 535 18.29 -9.97 -13.77
C ALA A 535 17.02 -10.65 -13.19
N THR A 536 17.14 -11.54 -12.18
CA THR A 536 15.98 -12.15 -11.50
C THR A 536 15.51 -11.33 -10.30
N ALA A 537 14.24 -11.43 -9.93
CA ALA A 537 13.70 -10.62 -8.84
C ALA A 537 14.41 -10.95 -7.51
N PRO A 538 14.89 -9.94 -6.77
CA PRO A 538 15.47 -10.18 -5.46
C PRO A 538 14.41 -10.74 -4.52
N SER A 539 14.83 -11.61 -3.61
CA SER A 539 13.92 -12.18 -2.60
C SER A 539 14.56 -12.33 -1.23
N ILE A 540 13.72 -12.29 -0.21
CA ILE A 540 14.07 -12.51 1.20
C ILE A 540 13.34 -13.73 1.74
N ALA A 541 14.03 -14.53 2.55
CA ALA A 541 13.46 -15.65 3.30
C ALA A 541 13.06 -15.17 4.69
N ILE A 542 11.94 -15.71 5.17
CA ILE A 542 11.41 -15.42 6.50
C ILE A 542 11.43 -16.70 7.31
N ASN A 543 12.15 -16.66 8.43
CA ASN A 543 12.28 -17.79 9.34
C ASN A 543 11.73 -17.38 10.71
N ARG A 544 10.81 -18.18 11.27
CA ARG A 544 10.40 -18.00 12.68
C ARG A 544 11.59 -18.27 13.60
N LEU A 545 11.76 -17.44 14.61
CA LEU A 545 12.68 -17.72 15.70
C LEU A 545 11.93 -18.54 16.75
N GLU A 546 12.42 -19.73 17.07
CA GLU A 546 11.95 -20.46 18.23
C GLU A 546 12.25 -19.65 19.49
N ILE A 547 11.21 -19.37 20.28
CA ILE A 547 11.39 -18.83 21.62
C ILE A 547 11.93 -19.99 22.44
N LYS A 548 13.25 -20.00 22.68
CA LYS A 548 13.81 -20.85 23.74
C LYS A 548 13.27 -20.32 25.05
N THR A 549 12.25 -21.00 25.59
CA THR A 549 11.78 -20.84 26.97
C THR A 549 12.85 -21.26 27.96
#